data_AF-A0A848WYX4-F1
#
_entry.id   AF-A0A848WYX4-F1
#
_cell.length_a   1.000
_cell.length_b   1.000
_cell.length_c   1.000
_cell.angle_alpha   90.00
_cell.angle_beta   90.00
_cell.angle_gamma   90.00
#
_symmetry.space_group_name_H-M   'P 1'
#
loop_
_entity.id
_entity.type
_entity.pdbx_description
1 polymer ?
#
loop_
_entity_poly.entity_id
_entity_poly.type
_entity_poly.pdbx_seq_one_letter_code
_entity_poly.pdbx_strand_id
1 'polypeptide(L)'
;MQKPTPSIPRSNRVGSSNQPCWFVFLVAFLFSQSGFTQQTGQATPQTEGKEEEKRAALTFERSPGWFSSYSQPFTPQPKLLLRFNAPVRPMKVAQHLSFYDKRGDRRIRAEVTKLESIEESKALQRFEEEKPVFPLEQFVKVTPATPLPVDSEWLLVSRKGLVSKDKKFEMPQDQRDYLGVLQAFKVKSITAETPYDEKRFISIRTTKYELIDSLTPELLTDYISVDPIPDGFALKRV
;
A
#
# COMPACT_ATOMS: atom_id res chain seq x y z
N MET A 1 61.03 -14.32 -24.31
CA MET A 1 59.79 -14.81 -24.97
C MET A 1 58.62 -13.97 -24.46
N GLN A 2 58.17 -12.99 -25.24
CA GLN A 2 57.07 -12.08 -24.89
C GLN A 2 55.75 -12.62 -25.46
N LYS A 3 54.70 -12.70 -24.63
CA LYS A 3 53.34 -13.07 -25.06
C LYS A 3 52.65 -11.85 -25.71
N PRO A 4 51.91 -12.02 -26.82
CA PRO A 4 51.19 -10.92 -27.45
C PRO A 4 49.86 -10.62 -26.74
N THR A 5 49.58 -9.33 -26.58
CA THR A 5 48.33 -8.75 -26.09
C THR A 5 47.29 -8.68 -27.22
N PRO A 6 46.02 -9.08 -27.02
CA PRO A 6 44.99 -8.88 -28.03
C PRO A 6 44.41 -7.45 -27.98
N SER A 7 44.38 -6.79 -29.13
CA SER A 7 43.77 -5.50 -29.39
C SER A 7 42.27 -5.66 -29.71
N ILE A 8 41.42 -4.86 -29.06
CA ILE A 8 39.97 -4.81 -29.34
C ILE A 8 39.70 -3.57 -30.22
N PRO A 9 38.96 -3.70 -31.33
CA PRO A 9 38.69 -2.59 -32.25
C PRO A 9 37.66 -1.61 -31.69
N ARG A 10 37.97 -0.31 -31.85
CA ARG A 10 37.04 0.82 -31.69
C ARG A 10 36.07 0.85 -32.87
N SER A 11 34.77 0.75 -32.59
CA SER A 11 33.71 1.15 -33.52
C SER A 11 33.34 2.61 -33.26
N ASN A 12 33.45 3.43 -34.31
CA ASN A 12 33.14 4.86 -34.32
C ASN A 12 31.79 5.08 -35.03
N ARG A 13 30.95 5.91 -34.38
CA ARG A 13 29.98 6.90 -34.90
C ARG A 13 28.92 6.50 -35.94
N VAL A 14 27.73 7.04 -35.68
CA VAL A 14 26.90 8.01 -36.45
C VAL A 14 25.45 7.64 -36.08
N GLY A 15 24.52 8.49 -35.66
CA GLY A 15 24.31 9.93 -35.71
C GLY A 15 22.78 10.15 -35.79
N SER A 16 22.32 11.39 -35.62
CA SER A 16 21.03 11.92 -36.08
C SER A 16 19.82 11.94 -35.13
N SER A 17 19.57 13.15 -34.60
CA SER A 17 18.32 13.94 -34.69
C SER A 17 16.97 13.27 -34.38
N ASN A 18 16.23 13.76 -33.38
CA ASN A 18 15.30 14.89 -33.50
C ASN A 18 14.43 15.00 -32.23
N GLN A 19 14.23 16.22 -31.75
CA GLN A 19 13.23 16.55 -30.72
C GLN A 19 11.84 16.80 -31.37
N PRO A 20 10.85 17.44 -30.71
CA PRO A 20 9.63 16.79 -30.25
C PRO A 20 8.37 17.28 -31.00
N CYS A 21 7.35 16.44 -31.14
CA CYS A 21 6.04 16.90 -31.63
C CYS A 21 5.06 17.08 -30.47
N TRP A 22 4.66 18.34 -30.32
CA TRP A 22 3.55 18.84 -29.55
C TRP A 22 2.23 18.33 -30.12
N PHE A 23 1.28 17.96 -29.26
CA PHE A 23 -0.13 18.03 -29.59
C PHE A 23 -0.91 18.57 -28.39
N VAL A 24 -1.20 19.87 -28.46
CA VAL A 24 -2.21 20.56 -27.66
C VAL A 24 -3.51 20.44 -28.46
N PHE A 25 -4.53 19.79 -27.89
CA PHE A 25 -5.89 19.87 -28.41
C PHE A 25 -6.63 20.99 -27.68
N LEU A 26 -6.83 22.09 -28.40
CA LEU A 26 -7.74 23.17 -28.05
C LEU A 26 -9.09 22.86 -28.72
N VAL A 27 -10.12 22.55 -27.93
CA VAL A 27 -11.50 22.47 -28.44
C VAL A 27 -12.24 23.72 -27.95
N ALA A 28 -12.43 24.64 -28.88
CA ALA A 28 -13.37 25.74 -28.75
C ALA A 28 -14.79 25.20 -28.96
N PHE A 29 -15.70 25.46 -28.02
CA PHE A 29 -17.14 25.35 -28.28
C PHE A 29 -17.77 26.73 -28.16
N LEU A 30 -18.39 27.13 -29.27
CA LEU A 30 -19.07 28.38 -29.50
C LEU A 30 -20.35 28.50 -28.66
N PHE A 31 -20.58 29.73 -28.20
CA PHE A 31 -21.84 30.24 -27.67
C PHE A 31 -22.99 30.03 -28.68
N SER A 32 -24.14 29.56 -28.18
CA SER A 32 -25.44 29.80 -28.80
C SER A 32 -26.37 30.36 -27.72
N GLN A 33 -26.73 31.63 -27.87
CA GLN A 33 -27.82 32.27 -27.13
C GLN A 33 -29.13 32.04 -27.89
N SER A 34 -30.15 31.55 -27.21
CA SER A 34 -31.56 31.90 -27.48
C SER A 34 -32.48 31.17 -26.50
N GLY A 35 -33.47 31.88 -25.95
CA GLY A 35 -34.71 31.26 -25.48
C GLY A 35 -35.14 31.55 -24.05
N PHE A 36 -35.64 32.77 -23.84
CA PHE A 36 -36.43 33.16 -22.68
C PHE A 36 -37.83 32.52 -22.77
N THR A 37 -38.26 31.78 -21.74
CA THR A 37 -39.70 31.57 -21.47
C THR A 37 -39.91 31.46 -19.97
N GLN A 38 -40.66 32.43 -19.43
CA GLN A 38 -41.24 32.36 -18.10
C GLN A 38 -42.35 31.30 -18.11
N GLN A 39 -42.30 30.35 -17.18
CA GLN A 39 -43.46 29.53 -16.84
C GLN A 39 -43.84 29.72 -15.38
N THR A 40 -45.03 30.29 -15.26
CA THR A 40 -45.83 30.58 -14.09
C THR A 40 -46.26 29.30 -13.38
N GLY A 41 -46.13 29.30 -12.05
CA GLY A 41 -47.01 28.64 -11.08
C GLY A 41 -47.43 27.20 -11.33
N GLN A 42 -46.79 26.27 -10.62
CA GLN A 42 -47.47 25.09 -10.08
C GLN A 42 -46.93 24.80 -8.68
N ALA A 43 -47.81 24.93 -7.69
CA ALA A 43 -47.57 24.56 -6.31
C ALA A 43 -47.41 23.03 -6.25
N THR A 44 -46.19 22.56 -6.01
CA THR A 44 -45.93 21.17 -5.66
C THR A 44 -46.27 20.98 -4.18
N PRO A 45 -47.01 19.92 -3.80
CA PRO A 45 -47.35 19.65 -2.41
C PRO A 45 -46.08 19.53 -1.56
N GLN A 46 -46.08 20.21 -0.42
CA GLN A 46 -45.12 20.01 0.66
C GLN A 46 -45.20 18.54 1.08
N THR A 47 -44.34 17.72 0.49
CA THR A 47 -43.99 16.44 1.08
C THR A 47 -43.27 16.81 2.36
N GLU A 48 -43.86 16.46 3.50
CA GLU A 48 -43.19 16.40 4.79
C GLU A 48 -41.98 15.48 4.66
N GLY A 49 -40.89 16.04 4.14
CA GLY A 49 -39.57 15.46 4.25
C GLY A 49 -39.29 15.43 5.73
N LYS A 50 -39.26 14.24 6.31
CA LYS A 50 -38.47 13.97 7.51
C LYS A 50 -37.17 14.72 7.31
N GLU A 51 -36.95 15.72 8.15
CA GLU A 51 -35.72 16.48 8.21
C GLU A 51 -34.62 15.45 8.49
N GLU A 52 -34.01 14.91 7.43
CA GLU A 52 -32.82 14.08 7.54
C GLU A 52 -31.76 15.01 8.11
N GLU A 53 -31.63 14.97 9.43
CA GLU A 53 -30.57 15.59 10.19
C GLU A 53 -29.27 15.32 9.44
N LYS A 54 -28.74 16.33 8.74
CA LYS A 54 -27.59 16.15 7.85
C LYS A 54 -26.40 15.71 8.68
N ARG A 55 -26.11 14.42 8.67
CA ARG A 55 -24.97 13.84 9.37
C ARG A 55 -23.69 14.37 8.74
N ALA A 56 -22.71 14.70 9.59
CA ALA A 56 -21.39 15.08 9.13
C ALA A 56 -20.69 13.87 8.47
N ALA A 57 -19.71 14.12 7.60
CA ALA A 57 -19.00 13.04 6.92
C ALA A 57 -18.07 12.29 7.90
N LEU A 58 -18.27 10.98 8.04
CA LEU A 58 -17.32 10.10 8.70
C LEU A 58 -16.16 9.83 7.74
N THR A 59 -14.94 10.14 8.15
CA THR A 59 -13.72 9.91 7.37
C THR A 59 -12.69 9.19 8.22
N PHE A 60 -11.69 8.59 7.58
CA PHE A 60 -10.54 8.03 8.28
C PHE A 60 -9.23 8.23 7.53
N GLU A 61 -8.16 8.26 8.30
CA GLU A 61 -6.79 8.14 7.81
C GLU A 61 -6.28 6.71 8.04
N ARG A 62 -5.46 6.22 7.11
CA ARG A 62 -4.86 4.88 7.17
C ARG A 62 -3.36 4.98 7.45
N SER A 63 -2.87 4.15 8.38
CA SER A 63 -1.45 3.88 8.60
C SER A 63 -1.16 2.38 8.40
N PRO A 64 -0.05 2.01 7.73
CA PRO A 64 0.82 2.90 6.98
C PRO A 64 0.09 3.48 5.76
N GLY A 65 0.50 4.66 5.30
CA GLY A 65 -0.05 5.26 4.08
C GLY A 65 0.35 4.50 2.82
N TRP A 66 1.43 3.74 2.86
CA TRP A 66 1.94 2.92 1.75
C TRP A 66 2.83 1.81 2.31
N PHE A 67 3.04 0.74 1.54
CA PHE A 67 3.96 -0.34 1.91
C PHE A 67 5.24 -0.27 1.09
N SER A 68 6.37 -0.53 1.74
CA SER A 68 7.71 -0.47 1.15
C SER A 68 8.43 -1.79 1.35
N SER A 69 9.25 -2.23 0.38
CA SER A 69 10.06 -3.43 0.60
C SER A 69 11.11 -3.28 1.71
N TYR A 70 11.46 -2.05 2.10
CA TYR A 70 12.59 -1.72 2.96
C TYR A 70 12.25 -1.39 4.40
N SER A 71 11.02 -0.94 4.64
CA SER A 71 10.57 -0.41 5.92
C SER A 71 9.18 -0.88 6.31
N GLN A 72 8.35 -1.37 5.39
CA GLN A 72 7.08 -1.97 5.80
C GLN A 72 6.59 -2.87 4.67
N PRO A 73 7.13 -4.09 4.55
CA PRO A 73 6.84 -4.94 3.41
C PRO A 73 5.36 -5.27 3.41
N PHE A 74 4.74 -5.19 2.22
CA PHE A 74 3.38 -5.66 2.07
C PHE A 74 3.38 -7.19 2.21
N THR A 75 2.80 -7.72 3.27
CA THR A 75 2.73 -9.17 3.54
C THR A 75 1.31 -9.71 3.27
N PRO A 76 1.11 -11.03 3.25
CA PRO A 76 -0.23 -11.62 3.19
C PRO A 76 -1.15 -11.25 4.36
N GLN A 77 -0.60 -10.79 5.49
CA GLN A 77 -1.37 -10.32 6.63
C GLN A 77 -0.94 -8.88 7.00
N PRO A 78 -1.29 -7.88 6.18
CA PRO A 78 -1.00 -6.50 6.49
C PRO A 78 -1.72 -6.11 7.79
N LYS A 79 -1.01 -5.40 8.67
CA LYS A 79 -1.59 -4.74 9.83
C LYS A 79 -1.81 -3.28 9.46
N LEU A 80 -3.07 -2.87 9.41
CA LEU A 80 -3.47 -1.50 9.13
C LEU A 80 -4.05 -0.88 10.41
N LEU A 81 -3.79 0.40 10.61
CA LEU A 81 -4.43 1.21 11.62
C LEU A 81 -5.29 2.25 10.92
N LEU A 82 -6.58 2.28 11.23
CA LEU A 82 -7.47 3.33 10.76
C LEU A 82 -7.78 4.29 11.91
N ARG A 83 -7.63 5.58 11.64
CA ARG A 83 -7.97 6.67 12.55
C ARG A 83 -9.19 7.41 12.00
N PHE A 84 -10.33 7.24 12.65
CA PHE A 84 -11.56 7.95 12.29
C PHE A 84 -11.60 9.35 12.91
N ASN A 85 -12.33 10.27 12.27
CA ASN A 85 -12.59 11.60 12.83
C ASN A 85 -13.61 11.59 14.00
N ALA A 86 -14.30 10.46 14.23
CA ALA A 86 -15.25 10.26 15.31
C ALA A 86 -15.17 8.83 15.89
N PRO A 87 -15.59 8.58 17.14
CA PRO A 87 -15.57 7.23 17.73
C PRO A 87 -16.40 6.22 16.93
N VAL A 88 -15.90 5.00 16.74
CA VAL A 88 -16.55 3.95 15.96
C VAL A 88 -16.66 2.63 16.73
N ARG A 89 -17.60 1.76 16.32
CA ARG A 89 -17.73 0.40 16.88
C ARG A 89 -16.98 -0.59 15.98
N PRO A 90 -15.93 -1.31 16.45
CA PRO A 90 -15.14 -2.21 15.63
C PRO A 90 -15.96 -3.24 14.83
N MET A 91 -16.98 -3.84 15.45
CA MET A 91 -17.87 -4.79 14.78
C MET A 91 -18.63 -4.18 13.59
N LYS A 92 -19.04 -2.92 13.68
CA LYS A 92 -19.73 -2.22 12.59
C LYS A 92 -18.76 -1.85 11.46
N VAL A 93 -17.54 -1.47 11.82
CA VAL A 93 -16.46 -1.22 10.87
C VAL A 93 -16.12 -2.50 10.09
N ALA A 94 -15.99 -3.66 10.76
CA ALA A 94 -15.73 -4.95 10.12
C ALA A 94 -16.79 -5.33 9.06
N GLN A 95 -18.06 -4.97 9.28
CA GLN A 95 -19.15 -5.23 8.33
C GLN A 95 -19.06 -4.37 7.06
N HIS A 96 -18.38 -3.23 7.12
CA HIS A 96 -18.26 -2.27 6.00
C HIS A 96 -16.88 -2.30 5.35
N LEU A 97 -15.90 -2.97 5.94
CA LEU A 97 -14.55 -3.09 5.40
C LEU A 97 -14.30 -4.45 4.73
N SER A 98 -13.57 -4.41 3.62
CA SER A 98 -13.07 -5.61 2.96
C SER A 98 -11.78 -5.31 2.20
N PHE A 99 -10.95 -6.34 2.03
CA PHE A 99 -9.83 -6.32 1.11
C PHE A 99 -10.31 -6.81 -0.26
N TYR A 100 -10.04 -6.04 -1.31
CA TYR A 100 -10.45 -6.37 -2.66
C TYR A 100 -9.23 -6.56 -3.56
N ASP A 101 -9.19 -7.69 -4.24
CA ASP A 101 -8.22 -7.98 -5.28
C ASP A 101 -8.76 -7.51 -6.62
N LYS A 102 -8.12 -6.50 -7.19
CA LYS A 102 -8.50 -5.91 -8.47
C LYS A 102 -8.21 -6.83 -9.66
N ARG A 103 -7.24 -7.75 -9.55
CA ARG A 103 -6.87 -8.68 -10.64
C ARG A 103 -7.71 -9.95 -10.62
N GLY A 104 -7.91 -10.51 -9.44
CA GLY A 104 -8.65 -11.76 -9.24
C GLY A 104 -10.15 -11.60 -8.95
N ASP A 105 -10.66 -10.37 -8.90
CA ASP A 105 -12.05 -10.02 -8.56
C ASP A 105 -12.60 -10.75 -7.31
N ARG A 106 -11.78 -10.80 -6.26
CA ARG A 106 -12.13 -11.48 -5.00
C ARG A 106 -12.15 -10.50 -3.84
N ARG A 107 -13.01 -10.79 -2.86
CA ARG A 107 -13.14 -10.03 -1.61
C ARG A 107 -12.80 -10.89 -0.42
N ILE A 108 -11.88 -10.42 0.40
CA ILE A 108 -11.53 -11.01 1.69
C ILE A 108 -12.09 -10.10 2.77
N ARG A 109 -12.78 -10.68 3.76
CA ARG A 109 -13.34 -9.92 4.88
C ARG A 109 -12.23 -9.29 5.71
N ALA A 110 -12.50 -8.12 6.24
CA ALA A 110 -11.63 -7.50 7.23
C ALA A 110 -11.98 -8.03 8.63
N GLU A 111 -10.95 -8.36 9.40
CA GLU A 111 -11.01 -8.47 10.85
C GLU A 111 -10.64 -7.12 11.44
N VAL A 112 -11.44 -6.67 12.41
CA VAL A 112 -11.26 -5.36 13.02
C VAL A 112 -11.25 -5.53 14.53
N THR A 113 -10.15 -5.13 15.15
CA THR A 113 -9.99 -5.14 16.61
C THR A 113 -9.84 -3.73 17.14
N LYS A 114 -10.24 -3.53 18.39
CA LYS A 114 -9.91 -2.31 19.13
C LYS A 114 -8.40 -2.26 19.37
N LEU A 115 -7.84 -1.07 19.50
CA LEU A 115 -6.51 -0.89 20.08
C LEU A 115 -6.55 -1.04 21.59
N GLU A 116 -5.54 -1.70 22.14
CA GLU A 116 -5.41 -1.90 23.58
C GLU A 116 -4.68 -0.73 24.25
N SER A 117 -3.71 -0.13 23.56
CA SER A 117 -2.89 0.95 24.10
C SER A 117 -2.49 1.99 23.05
N ILE A 118 -2.03 3.15 23.53
CA ILE A 118 -1.43 4.20 22.70
C ILE A 118 -0.06 3.75 22.16
N GLU A 119 0.65 2.88 22.87
CA GLU A 119 1.93 2.34 22.40
C GLU A 119 1.74 1.47 21.14
N GLU A 120 0.65 0.68 21.10
CA GLU A 120 0.28 -0.08 19.90
C GLU A 120 -0.05 0.84 18.72
N SER A 121 -0.68 1.99 18.97
CA SER A 121 -0.96 2.97 17.90
C SER A 121 0.33 3.57 17.35
N LYS A 122 1.28 3.91 18.22
CA LYS A 122 2.60 4.43 17.85
C LYS A 122 3.42 3.39 17.07
N ALA A 123 3.41 2.12 17.50
CA ALA A 123 4.11 1.06 16.79
C ALA A 123 3.61 0.86 15.34
N LEU A 124 2.32 1.12 15.08
CA LEU A 124 1.71 1.06 13.74
C LEU A 124 1.82 2.38 12.97
N GLN A 125 2.18 3.49 13.62
CA GLN A 125 2.41 4.80 13.04
C GLN A 125 3.91 5.11 13.11
N ARG A 126 4.70 4.60 12.15
CA ARG A 126 6.17 4.77 12.13
C ARG A 126 6.67 6.22 12.10
N PHE A 127 5.81 7.20 11.81
CA PHE A 127 6.19 8.61 11.83
C PHE A 127 5.70 9.26 13.12
N GLU A 128 6.65 9.45 14.06
CA GLU A 128 6.57 10.33 15.22
C GLU A 128 6.47 11.78 14.75
N GLU A 129 5.31 12.19 14.26
CA GLU A 129 4.93 13.58 14.44
C GLU A 129 4.10 13.65 15.71
N GLU A 130 4.30 14.69 16.52
CA GLU A 130 3.48 15.07 17.67
C GLU A 130 2.04 15.35 17.22
N LYS A 131 1.34 14.32 16.75
CA LYS A 131 -0.06 14.41 16.39
C LYS A 131 -0.83 14.52 17.69
N PRO A 132 -1.89 15.34 17.72
CA PRO A 132 -2.72 15.48 18.91
C PRO A 132 -3.16 14.10 19.42
N VAL A 133 -3.19 13.92 20.74
CA VAL A 133 -3.57 12.65 21.37
C VAL A 133 -5.06 12.42 21.10
N PHE A 134 -5.35 11.66 20.05
CA PHE A 134 -6.72 11.27 19.71
C PHE A 134 -7.22 10.18 20.67
N PRO A 135 -8.52 10.15 21.02
CA PRO A 135 -9.09 9.08 21.83
C PRO A 135 -8.92 7.70 21.18
N LEU A 136 -8.60 6.68 21.97
CA LEU A 136 -8.45 5.29 21.49
C LEU A 136 -9.71 4.75 20.79
N GLU A 137 -10.90 5.28 21.10
CA GLU A 137 -12.16 4.87 20.46
C GLU A 137 -12.27 5.26 18.98
N GLN A 138 -11.40 6.16 18.51
CA GLN A 138 -11.30 6.56 17.10
C GLN A 138 -10.38 5.64 16.30
N PHE A 139 -9.63 4.76 16.97
CA PHE A 139 -8.68 3.87 16.33
C PHE A 139 -9.21 2.45 16.25
N VAL A 140 -8.96 1.82 15.11
CA VAL A 140 -9.17 0.39 14.92
C VAL A 140 -8.00 -0.22 14.18
N LYS A 141 -7.59 -1.42 14.59
CA LYS A 141 -6.63 -2.25 13.87
C LYS A 141 -7.41 -3.13 12.89
N VAL A 142 -6.93 -3.18 11.65
CA VAL A 142 -7.55 -3.91 10.56
C VAL A 142 -6.56 -4.90 9.98
N THR A 143 -6.95 -6.16 9.91
CA THR A 143 -6.22 -7.26 9.30
C THR A 143 -7.16 -8.03 8.38
N PRO A 144 -6.67 -8.76 7.37
CA PRO A 144 -7.54 -9.63 6.59
C PRO A 144 -7.91 -10.88 7.40
N ALA A 145 -9.14 -11.37 7.24
CA ALA A 145 -9.61 -12.59 7.91
C ALA A 145 -8.88 -13.86 7.46
N THR A 146 -8.36 -13.84 6.24
CA THR A 146 -7.51 -14.91 5.68
C THR A 146 -6.32 -14.26 4.99
N PRO A 147 -5.14 -14.93 4.96
CA PRO A 147 -3.98 -14.40 4.24
C PRO A 147 -4.33 -14.00 2.80
N LEU A 148 -3.90 -12.80 2.40
CA LEU A 148 -4.10 -12.26 1.06
C LEU A 148 -3.26 -13.07 0.04
N PRO A 149 -3.87 -13.55 -1.05
CA PRO A 149 -3.15 -14.13 -2.17
C PRO A 149 -2.10 -13.20 -2.77
N VAL A 150 -0.96 -13.79 -3.14
CA VAL A 150 0.15 -13.10 -3.81
C VAL A 150 -0.15 -12.80 -5.28
N ASP A 151 0.73 -12.01 -5.89
CA ASP A 151 0.75 -11.55 -7.28
C ASP A 151 -0.50 -10.77 -7.74
N SER A 152 -1.15 -10.16 -6.75
CA SER A 152 -2.44 -9.48 -6.87
C SER A 152 -2.36 -8.02 -6.43
N GLU A 153 -3.19 -7.16 -7.01
CA GLU A 153 -3.28 -5.73 -6.68
C GLU A 153 -4.41 -5.52 -5.68
N TRP A 154 -4.08 -5.02 -4.48
CA TRP A 154 -5.00 -4.98 -3.36
C TRP A 154 -5.47 -3.56 -3.01
N LEU A 155 -6.77 -3.45 -2.75
CA LEU A 155 -7.44 -2.27 -2.24
C LEU A 155 -8.07 -2.59 -0.88
N LEU A 156 -8.05 -1.63 0.06
CA LEU A 156 -8.97 -1.61 1.18
C LEU A 156 -10.24 -0.88 0.75
N VAL A 157 -11.37 -1.55 0.81
CA VAL A 157 -12.67 -1.00 0.42
C VAL A 157 -13.50 -0.78 1.67
N SER A 158 -13.91 0.46 1.90
CA SER A 158 -14.88 0.86 2.91
C SER A 158 -16.20 1.21 2.22
N ARG A 159 -17.29 0.57 2.63
CA ARG A 159 -18.63 0.79 2.05
C ARG A 159 -19.39 1.91 2.74
N LYS A 160 -20.12 2.71 1.96
CA LYS A 160 -21.02 3.76 2.45
C LYS A 160 -21.99 3.23 3.52
N GLY A 161 -22.47 4.14 4.37
CA GLY A 161 -23.42 3.82 5.44
C GLY A 161 -22.78 3.39 6.77
N LEU A 162 -21.44 3.36 6.85
CA LEU A 162 -20.76 3.23 8.13
C LEU A 162 -21.03 4.48 8.99
N VAL A 163 -21.60 4.28 10.18
CA VAL A 163 -21.94 5.34 11.12
C VAL A 163 -21.03 5.35 12.34
N SER A 164 -20.79 6.53 12.90
CA SER A 164 -20.11 6.69 14.19
C SER A 164 -20.91 6.07 15.35
N LYS A 165 -20.23 5.86 16.48
CA LYS A 165 -20.81 5.30 17.71
C LYS A 165 -22.00 6.13 18.23
N ASP A 166 -21.95 7.45 18.05
CA ASP A 166 -22.97 8.43 18.42
C ASP A 166 -23.97 8.75 17.29
N LYS A 167 -23.80 8.15 16.11
CA LYS A 167 -24.64 8.33 14.90
C LYS A 167 -24.65 9.76 14.32
N LYS A 168 -23.75 10.64 14.74
CA LYS A 168 -23.63 12.01 14.20
C LYS A 168 -22.87 12.09 12.89
N PHE A 169 -21.99 11.10 12.66
CA PHE A 169 -21.18 11.01 11.45
C PHE A 169 -21.55 9.76 10.66
N GLU A 170 -21.59 9.88 9.35
CA GLU A 170 -21.84 8.79 8.42
C GLU A 170 -20.91 8.87 7.23
N MET A 171 -20.45 7.71 6.75
CA MET A 171 -19.59 7.64 5.57
C MET A 171 -20.47 7.76 4.31
N PRO A 172 -20.37 8.88 3.57
CA PRO A 172 -21.36 9.22 2.54
C PRO A 172 -21.21 8.39 1.26
N GLN A 173 -20.02 7.87 0.99
CA GLN A 173 -19.71 7.12 -0.22
C GLN A 173 -18.71 6.00 0.06
N ASP A 174 -18.61 5.08 -0.89
CA ASP A 174 -17.58 4.04 -0.85
C ASP A 174 -16.19 4.68 -1.01
N GLN A 175 -15.26 4.27 -0.16
CA GLN A 175 -13.85 4.67 -0.23
C GLN A 175 -13.02 3.45 -0.64
N ARG A 176 -12.07 3.67 -1.55
CA ARG A 176 -11.15 2.63 -2.04
C ARG A 176 -9.72 3.12 -1.86
N ASP A 177 -9.00 2.55 -0.90
CA ASP A 177 -7.62 2.90 -0.63
C ASP A 177 -6.67 1.87 -1.24
N TYR A 178 -5.75 2.32 -2.08
CA TYR A 178 -4.74 1.46 -2.68
C TYR A 178 -3.73 1.00 -1.63
N LEU A 179 -3.56 -0.32 -1.48
CA LEU A 179 -2.57 -0.91 -0.57
C LEU A 179 -1.26 -1.21 -1.31
N GLY A 180 -1.32 -1.67 -2.56
CA GLY A 180 -0.14 -2.08 -3.30
C GLY A 180 -0.34 -3.38 -4.07
N VAL A 181 0.74 -3.82 -4.72
CA VAL A 181 0.82 -5.16 -5.32
C VAL A 181 1.48 -6.09 -4.30
N LEU A 182 0.76 -7.12 -3.87
CA LEU A 182 1.32 -8.12 -2.95
C LEU A 182 2.17 -9.09 -3.75
N GLN A 183 3.48 -8.89 -3.77
CA GLN A 183 4.39 -9.81 -4.45
C GLN A 183 4.76 -11.00 -3.57
N ALA A 184 4.99 -12.15 -4.20
CA ALA A 184 5.60 -13.28 -3.51
C ALA A 184 7.00 -12.93 -2.96
N PHE A 185 7.36 -13.54 -1.85
CA PHE A 185 8.74 -13.51 -1.38
C PHE A 185 9.59 -14.36 -2.35
N LYS A 186 10.66 -13.78 -2.88
CA LYS A 186 11.60 -14.47 -3.79
C LYS A 186 13.02 -14.08 -3.46
N VAL A 187 13.93 -15.04 -3.58
CA VAL A 187 15.36 -14.76 -3.68
C VAL A 187 15.63 -14.22 -5.08
N LYS A 188 16.18 -13.01 -5.17
CA LYS A 188 16.53 -12.35 -6.44
C LYS A 188 17.88 -12.80 -6.95
N SER A 189 18.86 -12.90 -6.07
CA SER A 189 20.21 -13.31 -6.43
C SER A 189 20.94 -13.91 -5.23
N ILE A 190 21.85 -14.84 -5.53
CA ILE A 190 22.80 -15.41 -4.59
C ILE A 190 24.17 -15.21 -5.24
N THR A 191 25.06 -14.48 -4.58
CA THR A 191 26.39 -14.14 -5.11
C THR A 191 27.45 -14.52 -4.10
N ALA A 192 28.49 -15.24 -4.53
CA ALA A 192 29.68 -15.43 -3.72
C ALA A 192 30.58 -14.18 -3.87
N GLU A 193 30.83 -13.50 -2.75
CA GLU A 193 31.66 -12.31 -2.68
C GLU A 193 33.03 -12.68 -2.11
N THR A 194 34.09 -12.25 -2.80
CA THR A 194 35.49 -12.41 -2.39
C THR A 194 36.15 -11.04 -2.27
N PRO A 195 35.79 -10.24 -1.26
CA PRO A 195 36.44 -8.96 -1.00
C PRO A 195 37.93 -9.14 -0.70
N TYR A 196 38.74 -8.12 -1.02
CA TYR A 196 40.20 -8.17 -0.90
C TYR A 196 40.68 -8.27 0.57
N ASP A 197 40.03 -7.53 1.48
CA ASP A 197 40.41 -7.43 2.90
C ASP A 197 39.39 -8.06 3.87
N GLU A 198 38.44 -8.86 3.40
CA GLU A 198 37.49 -9.55 4.28
C GLU A 198 37.35 -11.05 3.96
N LYS A 199 36.74 -11.78 4.91
CA LYS A 199 36.39 -13.18 4.68
C LYS A 199 35.36 -13.31 3.57
N ARG A 200 35.49 -14.38 2.78
CA ARG A 200 34.53 -14.74 1.72
C ARG A 200 33.14 -14.94 2.33
N PHE A 201 32.11 -14.45 1.66
CA PHE A 201 30.73 -14.61 2.10
C PHE A 201 29.79 -14.80 0.92
N ILE A 202 28.61 -15.36 1.19
CA ILE A 202 27.52 -15.36 0.21
C ILE A 202 26.58 -14.21 0.54
N SER A 203 26.30 -13.37 -0.46
CA SER A 203 25.28 -12.33 -0.45
C SER A 203 23.98 -12.87 -1.03
N ILE A 204 22.87 -12.74 -0.29
CA ILE A 204 21.54 -13.16 -0.74
C ILE A 204 20.63 -11.94 -0.78
N ARG A 205 20.18 -11.56 -1.98
CA ARG A 205 19.22 -10.47 -2.16
C ARG A 205 17.82 -11.03 -2.32
N THR A 206 16.83 -10.40 -1.69
CA THR A 206 15.42 -10.84 -1.71
C THR A 206 14.48 -9.74 -2.21
N THR A 207 13.21 -10.07 -2.47
CA THR A 207 12.18 -9.09 -2.86
C THR A 207 11.67 -8.23 -1.71
N LYS A 208 11.83 -8.68 -0.46
CA LYS A 208 11.32 -8.01 0.76
C LYS A 208 12.43 -7.97 1.80
N TYR A 209 13.03 -6.80 1.96
CA TYR A 209 14.26 -6.61 2.73
C TYR A 209 14.04 -6.76 4.24
N GLU A 210 12.96 -6.20 4.81
CA GLU A 210 12.70 -6.36 6.25
C GLU A 210 12.33 -7.79 6.67
N LEU A 211 11.89 -8.65 5.74
CA LEU A 211 11.67 -10.05 6.07
C LEU A 211 13.00 -10.81 6.26
N ILE A 212 14.15 -10.17 5.99
CA ILE A 212 15.48 -10.75 6.20
C ILE A 212 15.77 -10.97 7.69
N ASP A 213 15.18 -10.19 8.62
CA ASP A 213 15.41 -10.44 10.05
C ASP A 213 14.89 -11.81 10.49
N SER A 214 13.80 -12.28 9.87
CA SER A 214 13.29 -13.65 10.05
C SER A 214 14.11 -14.73 9.30
N LEU A 215 14.98 -14.35 8.36
CA LEU A 215 15.94 -15.26 7.72
C LEU A 215 17.25 -15.26 8.52
N THR A 216 17.27 -16.04 9.60
CA THR A 216 18.50 -16.26 10.36
C THR A 216 19.48 -17.13 9.57
N PRO A 217 20.80 -16.99 9.79
CA PRO A 217 21.79 -17.85 9.13
C PRO A 217 21.50 -19.35 9.32
N GLU A 218 20.97 -19.75 10.48
CA GLU A 218 20.58 -21.12 10.79
C GLU A 218 19.42 -21.59 9.90
N LEU A 219 18.41 -20.73 9.71
CA LEU A 219 17.31 -21.05 8.80
C LEU A 219 17.80 -21.15 7.35
N LEU A 220 18.78 -20.35 6.95
CA LEU A 220 19.35 -20.41 5.61
C LEU A 220 20.15 -21.69 5.35
N THR A 221 20.80 -22.27 6.37
CA THR A 221 21.53 -23.54 6.22
C THR A 221 20.62 -24.72 5.89
N ASP A 222 19.33 -24.65 6.23
CA ASP A 222 18.35 -25.68 5.84
C ASP A 222 18.01 -25.64 4.34
N TYR A 223 18.22 -24.50 3.68
CA TYR A 223 17.86 -24.30 2.27
C TYR A 223 19.05 -24.16 1.32
N ILE A 224 20.26 -23.92 1.86
CA ILE A 224 21.46 -23.64 1.07
C ILE A 224 22.59 -24.55 1.53
N SER A 225 23.05 -25.41 0.63
CA SER A 225 24.27 -26.21 0.78
C SER A 225 25.42 -25.55 0.02
N VAL A 226 26.61 -25.55 0.62
CA VAL A 226 27.86 -25.06 0.01
C VAL A 226 28.87 -26.20 0.07
N ASP A 227 29.44 -26.58 -1.08
CA ASP A 227 30.43 -27.67 -1.16
C ASP A 227 31.52 -27.32 -2.19
N PRO A 228 32.82 -27.32 -1.81
CA PRO A 228 33.34 -27.46 -0.46
C PRO A 228 33.07 -26.22 0.38
N ILE A 229 32.78 -26.40 1.67
CA ILE A 229 32.65 -25.30 2.64
C ILE A 229 34.04 -24.68 2.84
N PRO A 230 34.28 -23.41 2.45
CA PRO A 230 35.57 -22.77 2.64
C PRO A 230 35.88 -22.56 4.12
N ASP A 231 37.16 -22.60 4.50
CA ASP A 231 37.59 -22.26 5.86
C ASP A 231 37.16 -20.83 6.23
N GLY A 232 36.49 -20.69 7.38
CA GLY A 232 36.00 -19.41 7.88
C GLY A 232 34.77 -18.84 7.14
N PHE A 233 34.04 -19.67 6.40
CA PHE A 233 32.80 -19.30 5.71
C PHE A 233 31.72 -18.78 6.65
N ALA A 234 31.05 -17.70 6.25
CA ALA A 234 29.88 -17.17 6.93
C ALA A 234 28.83 -16.73 5.90
N LEU A 235 27.55 -16.99 6.21
CA LEU A 235 26.43 -16.41 5.49
C LEU A 235 26.20 -14.99 6.00
N LYS A 236 26.37 -13.98 5.12
CA LYS A 236 26.15 -12.57 5.46
C LYS A 236 24.89 -12.05 4.76
N ARG A 237 24.13 -11.22 5.48
CA ARG A 237 22.96 -10.50 4.97
C ARG A 237 23.45 -9.24 4.24
N VAL A 238 22.90 -8.94 3.05
CA VAL A 238 23.22 -7.74 2.26
C VAL A 238 21.96 -7.15 1.65
#